data_AF-A0A965JIB0-F1
#
_entry.id   AF-A0A965JIB0-F1
#
_cell.length_a   1.000
_cell.length_b   1.000
_cell.length_c   1.000
_cell.angle_alpha   90.00
_cell.angle_beta   90.00
_cell.angle_gamma   90.00
#
_symmetry.space_group_name_H-M   'P 1'
#
loop_
_entity.id
_entity.type
_entity.pdbx_description
1 polymer ?
#
loop_
_entity_poly.entity_id
_entity_poly.type
_entity_poly.pdbx_seq_one_letter_code
_entity_poly.pdbx_strand_id
1 'polypeptide(L)'
;EKMYGVWWSGAEPDVKDVGAAAKGYNALAMQHGAEPNAKIVKDILATLHAKNQGTGPKEEVGQVLYMRGMIASMLAVEGVKRAQERYGKGKVMTPEQARWGFENLALDQKKLDALGFAGVMRPVSTSCADHMGASWARIHTWDGAKWGFSSDWYEADDSILKPLVRASAEKYLAEKKIQRRTPADCQS
;
A
#
# COMPACT_ATOMS: atom_id res chain seq x y z
N GLU A 1 27.13 12.97 -4.71
CA GLU A 1 26.37 11.93 -5.45
C GLU A 1 24.95 11.87 -4.90
N LYS A 2 23.95 11.54 -5.71
CA LYS A 2 22.53 11.63 -5.32
C LYS A 2 22.21 10.61 -4.22
N MET A 3 21.74 11.06 -3.06
CA MET A 3 21.30 10.19 -1.96
C MET A 3 19.87 9.69 -2.23
N TYR A 4 19.66 8.39 -2.09
CA TYR A 4 18.36 7.71 -2.24
C TYR A 4 18.04 6.93 -0.96
N GLY A 5 16.96 7.30 -0.30
CA GLY A 5 16.38 6.58 0.83
C GLY A 5 15.45 5.45 0.38
N VAL A 6 15.32 4.46 1.25
CA VAL A 6 14.23 3.48 1.15
C VAL A 6 12.91 4.14 1.58
N TRP A 7 11.78 3.48 1.34
CA TRP A 7 10.45 4.05 1.63
C TRP A 7 10.17 4.28 3.13
N TRP A 8 10.96 3.68 4.02
CA TRP A 8 10.92 3.96 5.46
C TRP A 8 11.67 5.23 5.87
N SER A 9 12.38 5.86 4.93
CA SER A 9 13.12 7.11 5.13
C SER A 9 12.68 8.16 4.09
N GLY A 10 11.38 8.22 3.79
CA GLY A 10 10.78 9.04 2.73
C GLY A 10 9.49 9.74 3.17
N ALA A 11 9.28 9.92 4.47
CA ALA A 11 8.15 10.65 5.02
C ALA A 11 8.55 12.06 5.48
N GLU A 12 7.57 12.91 5.71
CA GLU A 12 7.76 14.28 6.21
C GLU A 12 8.59 14.32 7.51
N PRO A 13 8.35 13.48 8.53
CA PRO A 13 9.16 13.49 9.76
C PRO A 13 10.63 13.14 9.55
N ASP A 14 10.99 12.42 8.48
CA ASP A 14 12.37 12.01 8.22
C ASP A 14 13.26 13.18 7.76
N VAL A 15 12.65 14.25 7.23
CA VAL A 15 13.37 15.34 6.56
C VAL A 15 12.93 16.74 6.98
N LYS A 16 11.75 16.89 7.60
CA LYS A 16 11.16 18.21 7.91
C LYS A 16 12.08 19.09 8.76
N ASP A 17 12.76 18.51 9.75
CA ASP A 17 13.63 19.24 10.68
C ASP A 17 14.97 19.63 10.02
N VAL A 18 15.34 18.95 8.93
CA VAL A 18 16.47 19.32 8.07
C VAL A 18 16.05 20.38 7.04
N GLY A 19 14.79 20.35 6.60
CA GLY A 19 14.16 21.37 5.77
C GLY A 19 14.92 21.62 4.47
N ALA A 20 15.28 22.87 4.20
CA ALA A 20 15.97 23.27 2.98
C ALA A 20 17.34 22.61 2.79
N ALA A 21 18.03 22.21 3.87
CA ALA A 21 19.32 21.54 3.77
C ALA A 21 19.20 20.11 3.20
N ALA A 22 18.01 19.49 3.26
CA ALA A 22 17.73 18.20 2.64
C ALA A 22 17.18 18.32 1.21
N LYS A 23 17.13 19.53 0.63
CA LYS A 23 16.62 19.73 -0.74
C LYS A 23 17.39 18.86 -1.74
N GLY A 24 16.64 18.10 -2.55
CA GLY A 24 17.21 17.17 -3.52
C GLY A 24 17.43 15.75 -2.98
N TYR A 25 17.15 15.49 -1.70
CA TYR A 25 17.07 14.14 -1.16
C TYR A 25 15.94 13.36 -1.84
N ASN A 26 16.24 12.14 -2.27
CA ASN A 26 15.30 11.27 -2.97
C ASN A 26 14.94 10.10 -2.07
N ALA A 27 13.71 9.61 -2.18
CA ALA A 27 13.32 8.37 -1.53
C ALA A 27 12.38 7.55 -2.42
N LEU A 28 12.40 6.24 -2.22
CA LEU A 28 11.45 5.33 -2.87
C LEU A 28 10.06 5.47 -2.24
N ALA A 29 9.03 5.55 -3.07
CA ALA A 29 7.63 5.53 -2.68
C ALA A 29 7.01 4.19 -3.12
N MET A 30 6.43 3.44 -2.17
CA MET A 30 5.69 2.19 -2.45
C MET A 30 4.32 2.53 -3.02
N GLN A 31 4.31 2.87 -4.30
CA GLN A 31 3.21 3.44 -5.05
C GLN A 31 2.75 4.84 -4.64
N HIS A 32 2.57 5.13 -3.36
CA HIS A 32 2.00 6.39 -2.88
C HIS A 32 3.05 7.33 -2.27
N GLY A 33 2.79 8.63 -2.33
CA GLY A 33 3.58 9.67 -1.68
C GLY A 33 2.70 10.54 -0.78
N ALA A 34 3.04 11.83 -0.71
CA ALA A 34 2.14 12.84 -0.17
C ALA A 34 1.07 13.16 -1.23
N GLU A 35 -0.20 13.05 -0.85
CA GLU A 35 -1.36 13.14 -1.74
C GLU A 35 -2.44 14.08 -1.19
N PRO A 36 -2.12 15.32 -0.78
CA PRO A 36 -3.07 16.23 -0.14
C PRO A 36 -4.29 16.58 -1.01
N ASN A 37 -4.18 16.36 -2.32
CA ASN A 37 -5.22 16.66 -3.30
C ASN A 37 -6.10 15.46 -3.68
N ALA A 38 -5.78 14.26 -3.21
CA ALA A 38 -6.54 13.06 -3.50
C ALA A 38 -7.98 13.18 -3.00
N LYS A 39 -8.91 12.52 -3.70
CA LYS A 39 -10.34 12.57 -3.35
C LYS A 39 -10.57 12.06 -1.92
N ILE A 40 -9.92 10.96 -1.54
CA ILE A 40 -10.06 10.40 -0.18
C ILE A 40 -9.61 11.39 0.91
N VAL A 41 -8.53 12.15 0.68
CA VAL A 41 -8.05 13.18 1.61
C VAL A 41 -9.08 14.30 1.76
N LYS A 42 -9.63 14.81 0.65
CA LYS A 42 -10.68 15.83 0.67
C LYS A 42 -11.93 15.34 1.38
N ASP A 43 -12.34 14.10 1.15
CA ASP A 43 -13.50 13.49 1.79
C ASP A 43 -13.28 13.38 3.30
N ILE A 44 -12.11 12.92 3.76
CA ILE A 44 -11.77 12.85 5.19
C ILE A 44 -11.81 14.23 5.85
N LEU A 45 -11.21 15.24 5.21
CA LEU A 45 -11.22 16.60 5.72
C LEU A 45 -12.65 17.15 5.85
N ALA A 46 -13.50 16.90 4.86
CA ALA A 46 -14.88 17.39 4.82
C ALA A 46 -15.84 16.62 5.72
N THR A 47 -15.66 15.31 5.88
CA THR A 47 -16.61 14.45 6.58
C THR A 47 -16.25 14.22 8.05
N LEU A 48 -14.95 14.21 8.38
CA LEU A 48 -14.46 13.96 9.73
C LEU A 48 -13.92 15.24 10.38
N HIS A 49 -12.86 15.84 9.82
CA HIS A 49 -12.22 16.99 10.47
C HIS A 49 -13.12 18.23 10.53
N ALA A 50 -13.91 18.52 9.48
CA ALA A 50 -14.86 19.64 9.50
C ALA A 50 -15.97 19.48 10.55
N LYS A 51 -16.20 18.25 11.03
CA LYS A 51 -17.15 17.93 12.10
C LYS A 51 -16.49 17.70 13.46
N ASN A 52 -15.19 17.97 13.59
CA ASN A 52 -14.38 17.65 14.78
C ASN A 52 -14.42 16.15 15.17
N GLN A 53 -14.58 15.27 14.19
CA GLN A 53 -14.57 13.80 14.34
C GLN A 53 -13.31 13.15 13.75
N GLY A 54 -12.37 13.96 13.26
CA GLY A 54 -11.06 13.50 12.82
C GLY A 54 -10.12 13.33 14.01
N THR A 55 -9.28 12.31 13.97
CA THR A 55 -8.22 12.08 14.96
C THR A 55 -6.88 12.53 14.39
N GLY A 56 -6.06 13.16 15.22
CA GLY A 56 -4.73 13.66 14.84
C GLY A 56 -4.75 15.05 14.18
N PRO A 57 -3.57 15.63 13.88
CA PRO A 57 -3.45 16.95 13.29
C PRO A 57 -4.03 16.98 11.87
N LYS A 58 -4.79 18.04 11.55
CA LYS A 58 -5.49 18.17 10.25
C LYS A 58 -4.51 18.36 9.09
N GLU A 59 -3.39 19.02 9.36
CA GLU A 59 -2.29 19.31 8.45
C GLU A 59 -1.49 18.06 8.03
N GLU A 60 -1.64 16.96 8.76
CA GLU A 60 -1.02 15.68 8.42
C GLU A 60 -1.87 14.85 7.44
N VAL A 61 -3.15 15.20 7.25
CA VAL A 61 -4.04 14.48 6.33
C VAL A 61 -3.52 14.62 4.90
N GLY A 62 -3.14 13.49 4.31
CA GLY A 62 -2.55 13.42 2.98
C GLY A 62 -1.01 13.42 2.96
N GLN A 63 -0.34 13.53 4.10
CA GLN A 63 1.10 13.27 4.21
C GLN A 63 1.42 11.78 3.99
N VAL A 64 2.69 11.45 3.74
CA VAL A 64 3.13 10.10 3.35
C VAL A 64 2.66 9.03 4.34
N LEU A 65 2.83 9.26 5.64
CA LEU A 65 2.43 8.29 6.67
C LEU A 65 0.91 8.18 6.82
N TYR A 66 0.19 9.29 6.65
CA TYR A 66 -1.27 9.27 6.64
C TYR A 66 -1.80 8.43 5.48
N MET A 67 -1.26 8.66 4.28
CA MET A 67 -1.63 7.90 3.09
C MET A 67 -1.25 6.43 3.19
N ARG A 68 -0.13 6.10 3.85
CA ARG A 68 0.24 4.71 4.17
C ARG A 68 -0.82 4.03 5.02
N GLY A 69 -1.26 4.68 6.08
CA GLY A 69 -2.35 4.19 6.94
C GLY A 69 -3.64 4.00 6.15
N MET A 70 -4.02 4.99 5.34
CA MET A 70 -5.24 4.92 4.52
C MET A 70 -5.23 3.76 3.52
N ILE A 71 -4.10 3.51 2.85
CA ILE A 71 -3.97 2.38 1.91
C ILE A 71 -4.03 1.06 2.67
N ALA A 72 -3.33 0.94 3.81
CA ALA A 72 -3.38 -0.28 4.63
C ALA A 72 -4.81 -0.58 5.10
N SER A 73 -5.54 0.44 5.57
CA SER A 73 -6.95 0.31 5.96
C SER A 73 -7.85 -0.05 4.77
N MET A 74 -7.64 0.56 3.60
CA MET A 74 -8.38 0.24 2.39
C MET A 74 -8.18 -1.22 1.97
N LEU A 75 -6.94 -1.71 1.94
CA LEU A 75 -6.63 -3.11 1.63
C LEU A 75 -7.28 -4.07 2.65
N ALA A 76 -7.22 -3.73 3.94
CA ALA A 76 -7.86 -4.50 5.01
C ALA A 76 -9.39 -4.63 4.79
N VAL A 77 -10.05 -3.49 4.55
CA VAL A 77 -11.52 -3.44 4.34
C VAL A 77 -11.92 -4.16 3.06
N GLU A 78 -11.22 -3.94 1.96
CA GLU A 78 -11.56 -4.57 0.68
C GLU A 78 -11.27 -6.07 0.66
N GLY A 79 -10.30 -6.56 1.44
CA GLY A 79 -10.08 -7.99 1.61
C GLY A 79 -11.20 -8.67 2.38
N VAL A 80 -11.63 -8.09 3.50
CA VAL A 80 -12.81 -8.61 4.24
C VAL A 80 -14.08 -8.53 3.38
N LYS A 81 -14.26 -7.43 2.64
CA LYS A 81 -15.39 -7.29 1.72
C LYS A 81 -15.39 -8.35 0.63
N ARG A 82 -14.23 -8.67 0.07
CA ARG A 82 -14.07 -9.75 -0.90
C ARG A 82 -14.48 -11.10 -0.32
N ALA A 83 -14.08 -11.39 0.92
CA ALA A 83 -14.54 -12.57 1.65
C ALA A 83 -16.07 -12.57 1.84
N GLN A 84 -16.66 -11.44 2.23
CA GLN A 84 -18.11 -11.30 2.39
C GLN A 84 -18.89 -11.51 1.08
N GLU A 85 -18.33 -11.12 -0.07
CA GLU A 85 -18.95 -11.39 -1.37
C GLU A 85 -19.12 -12.90 -1.62
N ARG A 86 -18.18 -13.73 -1.15
CA ARG A 86 -18.22 -15.19 -1.28
C ARG A 86 -19.00 -15.88 -0.16
N TYR A 87 -18.77 -15.49 1.09
CA TYR A 87 -19.23 -16.21 2.28
C TYR A 87 -20.47 -15.61 2.96
N GLY A 88 -20.93 -14.44 2.51
CA GLY A 88 -22.18 -13.82 2.93
C GLY A 88 -22.02 -12.35 3.30
N LYS A 89 -22.71 -11.49 2.55
CA LYS A 89 -22.69 -10.03 2.73
C LYS A 89 -23.10 -9.64 4.15
N GLY A 90 -22.28 -8.82 4.80
CA GLY A 90 -22.54 -8.31 6.16
C GLY A 90 -22.28 -9.29 7.29
N LYS A 91 -21.82 -10.52 7.01
CA LYS A 91 -21.44 -11.48 8.05
C LYS A 91 -20.03 -11.19 8.58
N VAL A 92 -19.78 -11.59 9.82
CA VAL A 92 -18.42 -11.67 10.38
C VAL A 92 -17.69 -12.83 9.71
N MET A 93 -16.48 -12.57 9.23
CA MET A 93 -15.64 -13.57 8.56
C MET A 93 -14.79 -14.33 9.58
N THR A 94 -14.60 -15.64 9.38
CA THR A 94 -13.56 -16.39 10.09
C THR A 94 -12.17 -15.99 9.59
N PRO A 95 -11.08 -16.32 10.30
CA PRO A 95 -9.72 -16.05 9.84
C PRO A 95 -9.42 -16.64 8.47
N GLU A 96 -9.90 -17.85 8.17
CA GLU A 96 -9.70 -18.53 6.89
C GLU A 96 -10.44 -17.81 5.76
N GLN A 97 -11.68 -17.41 6.01
CA GLN A 97 -12.48 -16.62 5.05
C GLN A 97 -11.84 -15.26 4.77
N ALA A 98 -11.34 -14.58 5.82
CA ALA A 98 -10.64 -13.32 5.67
C ALA A 98 -9.35 -13.50 4.85
N ARG A 99 -8.55 -14.54 5.15
CA ARG A 99 -7.38 -14.92 4.34
C ARG A 99 -7.77 -15.12 2.88
N TRP A 100 -8.85 -15.87 2.60
CA TRP A 100 -9.33 -16.04 1.23
C TRP A 100 -9.62 -14.70 0.55
N GLY A 101 -10.28 -13.78 1.25
CA GLY A 101 -10.53 -12.43 0.74
C GLY A 101 -9.24 -11.65 0.42
N PHE A 102 -8.25 -11.71 1.31
CA PHE A 102 -6.92 -11.10 1.11
C PHE A 102 -6.11 -11.76 0.00
N GLU A 103 -6.30 -13.05 -0.24
CA GLU A 103 -5.69 -13.81 -1.34
C GLU A 103 -6.47 -13.67 -2.65
N ASN A 104 -7.57 -12.91 -2.69
CA ASN A 104 -8.39 -12.71 -3.89
C ASN A 104 -8.77 -11.24 -4.08
N LEU A 105 -7.93 -10.32 -3.57
CA LEU A 105 -8.09 -8.89 -3.81
C LEU A 105 -8.04 -8.63 -5.31
N ALA A 106 -8.94 -7.79 -5.78
CA ALA A 106 -9.03 -7.36 -7.17
C ALA A 106 -9.39 -5.87 -7.18
N LEU A 107 -8.38 -5.02 -7.06
CA LEU A 107 -8.50 -3.57 -7.07
C LEU A 107 -8.10 -3.07 -8.45
N ASP A 108 -9.05 -3.04 -9.38
CA ASP A 108 -8.87 -2.40 -10.68
C ASP A 108 -8.93 -0.86 -10.58
N GLN A 109 -8.63 -0.17 -11.69
CA GLN A 109 -8.63 1.29 -11.70
C GLN A 109 -10.01 1.87 -11.33
N LYS A 110 -11.09 1.30 -11.87
CA LYS A 110 -12.46 1.74 -11.60
C LYS A 110 -12.79 1.66 -10.10
N LYS A 111 -12.32 0.61 -9.44
CA LYS A 111 -12.49 0.40 -8.01
C LYS A 111 -11.68 1.42 -7.21
N LEU A 112 -10.42 1.66 -7.57
CA LEU A 112 -9.59 2.67 -6.92
C LEU A 112 -10.19 4.08 -7.07
N ASP A 113 -10.72 4.41 -8.25
CA ASP A 113 -11.39 5.69 -8.51
C ASP A 113 -12.62 5.87 -7.61
N ALA A 114 -13.46 4.83 -7.51
CA ALA A 114 -14.64 4.83 -6.65
C ALA A 114 -14.30 4.98 -5.16
N LEU A 115 -13.16 4.43 -4.72
CA LEU A 115 -12.65 4.54 -3.35
C LEU A 115 -11.91 5.87 -3.09
N GLY A 116 -11.68 6.69 -4.13
CA GLY A 116 -10.99 7.98 -4.02
C GLY A 116 -9.46 7.91 -4.04
N PHE A 117 -8.89 6.81 -4.51
CA PHE A 117 -7.45 6.55 -4.64
C PHE A 117 -6.92 6.70 -6.08
N ALA A 118 -7.69 7.32 -6.96
CA ALA A 118 -7.24 7.67 -8.32
C ALA A 118 -5.91 8.45 -8.26
N GLY A 119 -4.89 8.00 -9.01
CA GLY A 119 -3.56 8.62 -9.07
C GLY A 119 -2.65 8.36 -7.85
N VAL A 120 -3.21 7.92 -6.72
CA VAL A 120 -2.47 7.59 -5.50
C VAL A 120 -1.70 6.29 -5.65
N MET A 121 -2.33 5.27 -6.24
CA MET A 121 -1.74 3.95 -6.44
C MET A 121 -2.21 3.33 -7.75
N ARG A 122 -1.46 2.34 -8.25
CA ARG A 122 -1.85 1.53 -9.41
C ARG A 122 -2.76 0.37 -8.97
N PRO A 123 -3.45 -0.29 -9.91
CA PRO A 123 -4.20 -1.51 -9.63
C PRO A 123 -3.38 -2.57 -8.88
N VAL A 124 -4.03 -3.28 -7.95
CA VAL A 124 -3.41 -4.34 -7.14
C VAL A 124 -4.34 -5.54 -7.14
N SER A 125 -3.80 -6.72 -7.43
CA SER A 125 -4.52 -7.99 -7.32
C SER A 125 -3.64 -9.00 -6.62
N THR A 126 -4.19 -9.77 -5.69
CA THR A 126 -3.46 -10.84 -5.00
C THR A 126 -3.99 -12.21 -5.41
N SER A 127 -3.21 -13.24 -5.09
CA SER A 127 -3.59 -14.64 -5.24
C SER A 127 -3.00 -15.47 -4.10
N CYS A 128 -3.47 -16.71 -3.90
CA CYS A 128 -2.80 -17.65 -2.98
C CYS A 128 -1.31 -17.89 -3.30
N ALA A 129 -0.89 -17.66 -4.56
CA ALA A 129 0.50 -17.81 -4.99
C ALA A 129 1.30 -16.49 -4.91
N ASP A 130 0.61 -15.35 -4.79
CA ASP A 130 1.20 -14.00 -4.79
C ASP A 130 0.46 -13.10 -3.81
N HIS A 131 1.08 -12.90 -2.64
CA HIS A 131 0.56 -12.07 -1.56
C HIS A 131 1.03 -10.61 -1.66
N MET A 132 1.84 -10.25 -2.66
CA MET A 132 2.32 -8.89 -2.90
C MET A 132 1.41 -8.16 -3.88
N GLY A 133 1.10 -8.81 -5.00
CA GLY A 133 0.14 -8.37 -6.01
C GLY A 133 0.59 -7.25 -6.95
N ALA A 134 1.39 -6.29 -6.49
CA ALA A 134 1.97 -5.25 -7.33
C ALA A 134 3.36 -4.83 -6.85
N SER A 135 4.33 -4.74 -7.77
CA SER A 135 5.72 -4.37 -7.50
C SER A 135 6.09 -2.97 -8.03
N TRP A 136 5.09 -2.10 -8.14
CA TRP A 136 5.27 -0.73 -8.64
C TRP A 136 5.80 0.20 -7.57
N ALA A 137 6.73 1.09 -7.95
CA ALA A 137 7.28 2.13 -7.11
C ALA A 137 7.46 3.44 -7.89
N ARG A 138 7.67 4.53 -7.16
CA ARG A 138 8.04 5.85 -7.71
C ARG A 138 9.19 6.43 -6.89
N ILE A 139 9.86 7.43 -7.42
CA ILE A 139 10.79 8.26 -6.66
C ILE A 139 10.10 9.59 -6.40
N HIS A 140 10.14 10.03 -5.15
CA HIS A 140 9.86 11.41 -4.79
C HIS A 140 11.12 12.11 -4.29
N THR A 141 11.17 13.42 -4.49
CA THR A 141 12.27 14.27 -4.07
C THR A 141 11.73 15.33 -3.13
N TRP A 142 12.48 15.59 -2.06
CA TRP A 142 12.20 16.68 -1.14
C TRP A 142 12.64 18.02 -1.77
N ASP A 143 11.72 18.97 -1.89
CA ASP A 143 12.01 20.28 -2.50
C ASP A 143 12.58 21.31 -1.50
N GLY A 144 12.70 20.92 -0.23
CA GLY A 144 13.07 21.78 0.89
C GLY A 144 11.91 22.02 1.86
N ALA A 145 10.67 21.75 1.45
CA ALA A 145 9.46 21.93 2.25
C ALA A 145 8.39 20.85 2.06
N LYS A 146 8.34 20.17 0.91
CA LYS A 146 7.38 19.11 0.61
C LYS A 146 7.97 18.06 -0.33
N TRP A 147 7.34 16.89 -0.32
CA TRP A 147 7.60 15.81 -1.27
C TRP A 147 6.88 16.06 -2.60
N GLY A 148 7.56 15.76 -3.70
CA GLY A 148 6.96 15.69 -5.03
C GLY A 148 7.58 14.55 -5.84
N PHE A 149 6.78 13.87 -6.65
CA PHE A 149 7.30 12.81 -7.52
C PHE A 149 8.26 13.39 -8.56
N SER A 150 9.41 12.75 -8.70
CA SER A 150 10.48 13.13 -9.63
C SER A 150 10.78 12.03 -10.66
N SER A 151 9.98 10.96 -10.65
CA SER A 151 10.00 9.90 -11.65
C SER A 151 8.58 9.49 -12.04
N ASP A 152 8.50 8.81 -13.18
CA ASP A 152 7.37 7.93 -13.49
C ASP A 152 7.42 6.66 -12.62
N TRP A 153 6.59 5.69 -13.00
CA TRP A 153 6.49 4.39 -12.36
C TRP A 153 7.65 3.47 -12.74
N TYR A 154 8.22 2.80 -11.75
CA TYR A 154 9.15 1.68 -11.91
C TYR A 154 8.46 0.40 -11.49
N GLU A 155 8.64 -0.67 -12.26
CA GLU A 155 8.24 -2.03 -11.89
C GLU A 155 9.47 -2.84 -11.54
N ALA A 156 9.37 -3.68 -10.52
CA ALA A 156 10.45 -4.60 -10.21
C ALA A 156 10.56 -5.70 -11.26
N ASP A 157 11.78 -6.15 -11.54
CA ASP A 157 12.02 -7.24 -12.49
C ASP A 157 11.75 -8.60 -11.83
N ASP A 158 10.54 -9.10 -12.06
CA ASP A 158 10.09 -10.39 -11.59
C ASP A 158 10.90 -11.57 -12.12
N SER A 159 11.58 -11.44 -13.26
CA SER A 159 12.45 -12.51 -13.79
C SER A 159 13.64 -12.78 -12.86
N ILE A 160 14.07 -11.76 -12.12
CA ILE A 160 15.12 -11.84 -11.11
C ILE A 160 14.52 -12.16 -9.73
N LEU A 161 13.43 -11.48 -9.35
CA LEU A 161 12.90 -11.59 -7.98
C LEU A 161 12.14 -12.88 -7.72
N LYS A 162 11.33 -13.40 -8.67
CA LYS A 162 10.52 -14.61 -8.44
C LYS A 162 11.36 -15.85 -8.10
N PRO A 163 12.50 -16.13 -8.77
CA PRO A 163 13.39 -17.22 -8.36
C PRO A 163 13.90 -17.07 -6.92
N LEU A 164 14.27 -15.86 -6.49
CA LEU A 164 14.77 -15.59 -5.14
C LEU A 164 13.68 -15.76 -4.07
N VAL A 165 12.47 -15.26 -4.35
CA VAL A 165 11.30 -15.44 -3.49
C VAL A 165 10.97 -16.93 -3.33
N ARG A 166 10.97 -17.68 -4.44
CA ARG A 166 10.70 -19.12 -4.43
C ARG A 166 11.74 -19.89 -3.63
N ALA A 167 13.03 -19.64 -3.87
CA ALA A 167 14.11 -20.29 -3.15
C ALA A 167 14.04 -20.01 -1.63
N SER A 168 13.74 -18.75 -1.26
CA SER A 168 13.60 -18.35 0.14
C SER A 168 12.39 -19.02 0.81
N ALA A 169 11.25 -19.08 0.12
CA ALA A 169 10.05 -19.75 0.62
C ALA A 169 10.26 -21.27 0.76
N GLU A 170 10.87 -21.93 -0.22
CA GLU A 170 11.18 -23.37 -0.16
C GLU A 170 12.14 -23.70 0.99
N LYS A 171 13.18 -22.89 1.18
CA LYS A 171 14.08 -23.00 2.32
C LYS A 171 13.33 -22.87 3.66
N TYR A 172 12.48 -21.86 3.80
CA TYR A 172 11.68 -21.66 5.02
C TYR A 172 10.76 -22.85 5.31
N LEU A 173 10.07 -23.38 4.30
CA LEU A 173 9.22 -24.57 4.44
C LEU A 173 10.01 -25.79 4.93
N ALA A 174 11.19 -26.03 4.36
CA ALA A 174 12.06 -27.12 4.76
C ALA A 174 12.55 -26.97 6.21
N GLU A 175 13.05 -25.79 6.60
CA GLU A 175 13.54 -25.52 7.95
C GLU A 175 12.44 -25.63 9.02
N LYS A 176 11.24 -25.14 8.71
CA LYS A 176 10.10 -25.16 9.63
C LYS A 176 9.27 -26.43 9.55
N LYS A 177 9.63 -27.36 8.65
CA LYS A 177 8.87 -28.59 8.38
C LYS A 177 7.39 -28.31 8.07
N ILE A 178 7.14 -27.22 7.35
CA ILE A 178 5.79 -26.80 6.92
C ILE A 178 5.54 -27.36 5.52
N GLN A 179 4.38 -27.95 5.31
CA GLN A 179 3.97 -28.40 3.99
C GLN A 179 3.48 -27.21 3.15
N ARG A 180 3.83 -27.21 1.87
CA ARG A 180 3.31 -26.22 0.92
C ARG A 180 1.79 -26.41 0.78
N ARG A 181 1.05 -25.30 0.79
CA ARG A 181 -0.38 -25.30 0.49
C ARG A 181 -0.65 -25.88 -0.89
N THR A 182 -1.63 -26.77 -0.95
CA THR A 182 -2.18 -27.33 -2.18
C THR A 182 -3.15 -26.33 -2.83
N PRO A 183 -3.50 -26.51 -4.12
CA PRO A 183 -4.55 -25.71 -4.75
C PRO A 183 -5.90 -25.78 -4.02
N ALA A 184 -6.20 -26.89 -3.34
CA ALA A 184 -7.42 -27.03 -2.54
C ALA A 184 -7.39 -26.13 -1.29
N ASP A 185 -6.23 -26.00 -0.64
CA ASP A 185 -6.05 -25.10 0.51
C ASP A 185 -6.26 -23.63 0.15
N CYS A 186 -6.06 -23.27 -1.13
CA CYS A 186 -6.31 -21.93 -1.67
C CYS A 186 -7.80 -21.61 -1.90
N GLN A 187 -8.71 -22.58 -1.71
CA GLN A 187 -10.15 -22.39 -1.90
C GLN A 187 -10.93 -22.18 -0.60
N SER A 188 -10.23 -22.19 0.54
CA SER A 188 -10.81 -21.97 1.88
C SER A 188 -10.62 -20.54 2.35
#